data_AF-A0A077QG07-F1
#
_entry.id   AF-A0A077QG07-F1
#
_cell.length_a   1.000
_cell.length_b   1.000
_cell.length_c   1.000
_cell.angle_alpha   90.00
_cell.angle_beta   90.00
_cell.angle_gamma   90.00
#
_symmetry.space_group_name_H-M   'P 1'
#
loop_
_entity.id
_entity.type
_entity.pdbx_description
1 polymer ?
#
loop_
_entity_poly.entity_id
_entity_poly.type
_entity_poly.pdbx_seq_one_letter_code
_entity_poly.pdbx_strand_id
1 'polypeptide(L)'
;MAFIPLKPIPIKDRNSMIFIGMGRIDVKDNAFVVIDEVNGERMHIPVGSIVCIMLEPGTRVSHEAVKLASATGTLLIWVGEAGVRLYSVGQPGGARSDKLLYQAKLALDEELRLKVVRKMFELRFGEPAPQKRSVEQLRGIEGARVRKTYQILVFPVGTGINRSILSSPSPSKCVPRSYGDKPIARLTMTQTRHREIVFTKVTSRNIQL
;
A
#
# COMPACT_ATOMS: atom_id res chain seq x y z
N MET A 1 -30.56 18.33 19.92
CA MET A 1 -29.93 18.31 18.57
C MET A 1 -30.22 16.97 17.93
N ALA A 2 -30.74 16.95 16.70
CA ALA A 2 -30.98 15.71 15.97
C ALA A 2 -29.64 15.12 15.50
N PHE A 3 -29.37 13.86 15.87
CA PHE A 3 -28.17 13.14 15.43
C PHE A 3 -28.42 12.57 14.02
N ILE A 4 -27.59 12.96 13.05
CA ILE A 4 -27.62 12.42 11.69
C ILE A 4 -26.59 11.28 11.61
N PRO A 5 -26.99 10.05 11.27
CA PRO A 5 -26.04 8.94 11.17
C PRO A 5 -25.06 9.16 10.02
N LEU A 6 -23.77 8.97 10.30
CA LEU A 6 -22.72 9.06 9.29
C LEU A 6 -22.78 7.84 8.36
N LYS A 7 -22.83 8.09 7.05
CA LYS A 7 -22.79 7.03 6.02
C LYS A 7 -21.43 7.07 5.30
N PRO A 8 -20.75 5.91 5.17
CA PRO A 8 -19.53 5.82 4.36
C PRO A 8 -19.76 6.22 2.90
N ILE A 9 -18.89 7.07 2.37
CA ILE A 9 -18.85 7.48 0.95
C ILE A 9 -18.25 6.33 0.10
N PRO A 10 -18.62 6.11 -1.17
CA PRO A 10 -17.97 5.11 -2.01
C PRO A 10 -16.44 5.29 -2.10
N ILE A 11 -15.68 4.20 -2.12
CA ILE A 11 -14.19 4.22 -2.13
C ILE A 11 -13.62 5.00 -3.32
N LYS A 12 -14.30 4.96 -4.47
CA LYS A 12 -13.90 5.67 -5.70
C LYS A 12 -13.87 7.19 -5.55
N ASP A 13 -14.62 7.74 -4.60
CA ASP A 13 -14.78 9.18 -4.40
C ASP A 13 -13.89 9.69 -3.24
N ARG A 14 -13.02 8.82 -2.71
CA ARG A 14 -12.12 9.12 -1.59
C ARG A 14 -10.66 9.18 -2.04
N ASN A 15 -9.87 9.97 -1.32
CA ASN A 15 -8.41 9.97 -1.39
C ASN A 15 -7.84 8.66 -0.86
N SER A 16 -6.76 8.20 -1.47
CA SER A 16 -6.14 6.88 -1.28
C SER A 16 -5.66 6.63 0.15
N MET A 17 -4.60 7.30 0.57
CA MET A 17 -3.94 7.02 1.84
C MET A 17 -3.18 8.23 2.39
N ILE A 18 -3.01 8.26 3.71
CA ILE A 18 -2.14 9.21 4.40
C ILE A 18 -1.26 8.49 5.41
N PHE A 19 -0.01 8.94 5.55
CA PHE A 19 0.93 8.46 6.55
C PHE A 19 0.98 9.44 7.71
N ILE A 20 0.91 8.89 8.93
CA ILE A 20 1.03 9.66 10.16
C ILE A 20 2.08 8.96 11.01
N GLY A 21 3.12 9.68 11.38
CA GLY A 21 4.17 9.25 12.31
C GLY A 21 4.32 10.23 13.46
N MET A 22 4.87 9.76 14.59
CA MET A 22 5.23 10.59 15.75
C MET A 22 4.13 11.58 16.20
N GLY A 23 2.90 11.11 16.37
CA GLY A 23 1.78 12.01 16.68
C GLY A 23 0.63 11.36 17.42
N ARG A 24 -0.14 12.18 18.15
CA ARG A 24 -1.36 11.75 18.82
C ARG A 24 -2.58 12.10 17.96
N ILE A 25 -3.33 11.09 17.58
CA ILE A 25 -4.59 11.22 16.84
C ILE A 25 -5.73 11.29 17.84
N ASP A 26 -6.47 12.39 17.78
CA ASP A 26 -7.69 12.59 18.55
C ASP A 26 -8.83 13.08 17.64
N VAL A 27 -10.03 13.20 18.22
CA VAL A 27 -11.19 13.74 17.50
C VAL A 27 -11.55 15.11 18.07
N LYS A 28 -11.77 16.06 17.18
CA LYS A 28 -12.37 17.35 17.53
C LYS A 28 -13.36 17.75 16.44
N ASP A 29 -14.57 18.13 16.83
CA ASP A 29 -15.62 18.56 15.90
C ASP A 29 -15.89 17.53 14.78
N ASN A 30 -15.89 16.23 15.12
CA ASN A 30 -16.00 15.11 14.16
C ASN A 30 -14.94 15.07 13.04
N ALA A 31 -13.80 15.74 13.23
CA ALA A 31 -12.62 15.63 12.39
C ALA A 31 -11.48 14.98 13.17
N PHE A 32 -10.57 14.29 12.46
CA PHE A 32 -9.33 13.85 13.05
C PHE A 32 -8.41 15.04 13.26
N VAL A 33 -7.82 15.10 14.43
CA VAL A 33 -6.80 16.06 14.78
C VAL A 33 -5.55 15.27 15.11
N VAL A 34 -4.50 15.51 14.33
CA VAL A 34 -3.16 15.04 14.68
C VAL A 34 -2.50 16.15 15.46
N ILE A 35 -2.13 15.83 16.70
CA ILE A 35 -1.34 16.69 17.56
C ILE A 35 0.09 16.19 17.45
N ASP A 36 0.95 17.01 16.85
CA ASP A 36 2.39 16.80 16.86
C ASP A 36 2.93 17.10 18.27
N GLU A 37 3.56 16.11 18.90
CA GLU A 37 4.12 16.27 20.26
C GLU A 37 5.34 17.20 20.28
N VAL A 38 6.01 17.41 19.13
CA VAL A 38 7.22 18.24 19.03
C VAL A 38 6.87 19.69 18.71
N ASN A 39 5.97 19.92 17.75
CA ASN A 39 5.67 21.27 17.25
C ASN A 39 4.36 21.86 17.80
N GLY A 40 3.52 21.04 18.45
CA GLY A 40 2.20 21.47 18.94
C GLY A 40 1.21 21.84 17.83
N GLU A 41 1.58 21.65 16.57
CA GLU A 41 0.73 21.93 15.41
C GLU A 41 -0.44 20.93 15.37
N ARG A 42 -1.65 21.45 15.11
CA ARG A 42 -2.87 20.65 14.99
C ARG A 42 -3.25 20.54 13.52
N MET A 43 -3.05 19.36 12.94
CA MET A 43 -3.46 19.08 11.58
C MET A 43 -4.86 18.46 11.58
N HIS A 44 -5.79 19.07 10.85
CA HIS A 44 -7.13 18.53 10.67
C HIS A 44 -7.16 17.59 9.46
N ILE A 45 -7.59 16.35 9.68
CA ILE A 45 -7.73 15.33 8.65
C ILE A 45 -9.22 15.02 8.45
N PRO A 46 -9.76 15.22 7.23
CA PRO A 46 -11.13 14.87 6.90
C PRO A 46 -11.30 13.34 6.73
N VAL A 47 -11.67 12.66 7.82
CA VAL A 47 -11.72 11.18 7.93
C VAL A 47 -12.57 10.51 6.85
N GLY A 48 -13.74 11.07 6.54
CA GLY A 48 -14.68 10.51 5.56
C GLY A 48 -14.19 10.59 4.11
N SER A 49 -13.22 11.46 3.83
CA SER A 49 -12.65 11.63 2.49
C SER A 49 -11.49 10.69 2.19
N ILE A 50 -11.02 9.92 3.17
CA ILE A 50 -9.82 9.07 3.03
C ILE A 50 -10.22 7.60 3.12
N VAL A 51 -9.58 6.75 2.33
CA VAL A 51 -9.79 5.29 2.35
C VAL A 51 -9.03 4.66 3.51
N CYS A 52 -7.72 4.93 3.63
CA CYS A 52 -6.92 4.38 4.72
C CYS A 52 -5.92 5.37 5.33
N ILE A 53 -5.63 5.18 6.61
CA ILE A 53 -4.63 5.91 7.37
C ILE A 53 -3.56 4.90 7.81
N MET A 54 -2.33 5.15 7.40
CA MET A 54 -1.16 4.38 7.76
C MET A 54 -0.50 5.02 8.98
N LEU A 55 -0.57 4.27 10.09
CA LEU A 55 -0.06 4.65 11.39
C LEU A 55 1.35 4.08 11.53
N GLU A 56 2.34 4.95 11.38
CA GLU A 56 3.75 4.61 11.57
C GLU A 56 4.09 4.50 13.06
N PRO A 57 5.30 4.02 13.41
CA PRO A 57 5.74 3.95 14.80
C PRO A 57 5.59 5.30 15.52
N GLY A 58 5.44 5.26 16.85
CA GLY A 58 5.23 6.42 17.73
C GLY A 58 3.94 7.20 17.49
N THR A 59 2.96 6.61 16.83
CA THR A 59 1.59 7.12 16.82
C THR A 59 0.80 6.64 18.04
N ARG A 60 -0.04 7.52 18.59
CA ARG A 60 -1.03 7.18 19.62
C ARG A 60 -2.42 7.51 19.08
N VAL A 61 -3.38 6.60 19.22
CA VAL A 61 -4.74 6.79 18.70
C VAL A 61 -5.73 6.77 19.85
N SER A 62 -6.57 7.80 19.95
CA SER A 62 -7.64 7.83 20.95
C SER A 62 -8.77 6.87 20.57
N HIS A 63 -9.51 6.39 21.58
CA HIS A 63 -10.67 5.52 21.35
C HIS A 63 -11.73 6.21 20.47
N GLU A 64 -11.91 7.52 20.66
CA GLU A 64 -12.85 8.30 19.86
C GLU A 64 -12.44 8.36 18.38
N ALA A 65 -11.14 8.43 18.10
CA ALA A 65 -10.64 8.36 16.73
C ALA A 65 -10.98 7.03 16.07
N VAL A 66 -10.82 5.90 16.78
CA VAL A 66 -11.22 4.58 16.28
C VAL A 66 -12.74 4.49 16.04
N LYS A 67 -13.54 5.07 16.93
CA LYS A 67 -15.01 5.14 16.78
C LYS A 67 -15.42 5.95 15.54
N LEU A 68 -14.78 7.09 15.30
CA LEU A 68 -15.10 7.93 14.14
C LEU A 68 -14.65 7.27 12.83
N ALA A 69 -13.43 6.72 12.78
CA ALA A 69 -12.96 5.93 11.64
C ALA A 69 -13.93 4.77 11.34
N SER A 70 -14.52 4.17 12.39
CA SER A 70 -15.44 3.06 12.18
C SER A 70 -16.78 3.45 11.61
N ALA A 71 -17.32 4.60 12.03
CA ALA A 71 -18.54 5.17 11.47
C ALA A 71 -18.36 5.60 10.00
N THR A 72 -17.22 6.17 9.63
CA THR A 72 -16.95 6.63 8.25
C THR A 72 -16.47 5.51 7.31
N GLY A 73 -16.10 4.35 7.86
CA GLY A 73 -15.51 3.24 7.11
C GLY A 73 -14.12 3.58 6.58
N THR A 74 -13.30 4.23 7.41
CA THR A 74 -11.90 4.58 7.09
C THR A 74 -10.98 3.55 7.74
N LEU A 75 -10.13 2.91 6.95
CA LEU A 75 -9.24 1.85 7.44
C LEU A 75 -8.09 2.44 8.26
N LEU A 76 -7.83 1.87 9.43
CA LEU A 76 -6.63 2.18 10.23
C LEU A 76 -5.64 1.03 10.06
N ILE A 77 -4.42 1.32 9.61
CA ILE A 77 -3.40 0.30 9.35
C ILE A 77 -2.16 0.66 10.14
N TRP A 78 -1.79 -0.16 11.12
CA TRP A 78 -0.52 0.00 11.83
C TRP A 78 0.59 -0.61 11.00
N VAL A 79 1.56 0.22 10.63
CA VAL A 79 2.67 -0.15 9.78
C VAL A 79 4.01 0.24 10.41
N GLY A 80 5.08 -0.41 9.96
CA GLY A 80 6.44 0.09 10.15
C GLY A 80 6.73 1.29 9.26
N GLU A 81 7.94 1.83 9.37
CA GLU A 81 8.41 2.94 8.54
C GLU A 81 8.19 2.66 7.04
N ALA A 82 7.66 3.66 6.34
CA ALA A 82 7.36 3.62 4.91
C ALA A 82 6.41 2.48 4.47
N GLY A 83 5.62 1.91 5.39
CA GLY A 83 4.65 0.86 5.06
C GLY A 83 5.27 -0.52 4.79
N VAL A 84 6.54 -0.74 5.14
CA VAL A 84 7.25 -2.00 4.81
C VAL A 84 6.73 -3.20 5.61
N ARG A 85 6.35 -2.98 6.87
CA ARG A 85 5.79 -4.00 7.75
C ARG A 85 4.35 -3.65 8.08
N LEU A 86 3.46 -4.63 8.06
CA LEU A 86 2.09 -4.48 8.54
C LEU A 86 1.98 -5.19 9.89
N TYR A 87 1.52 -4.46 10.91
CA TYR A 87 1.34 -4.99 12.27
C TYR A 87 -0.11 -5.39 12.53
N SER A 88 -1.04 -4.49 12.22
CA SER A 88 -2.46 -4.73 12.43
C SER A 88 -3.31 -3.85 11.51
N VAL A 89 -4.56 -4.27 11.32
CA VAL A 89 -5.56 -3.52 10.55
C VAL A 89 -6.82 -3.42 11.39
N GLY A 90 -7.27 -2.19 11.62
CA GLY A 90 -8.63 -1.92 12.04
C GLY A 90 -9.51 -1.95 10.80
N GLN A 91 -10.35 -2.98 10.66
CA GLN A 91 -11.33 -3.07 9.59
C GLN A 91 -12.71 -2.64 10.09
N PRO A 92 -13.07 -1.36 9.98
CA PRO A 92 -14.44 -0.96 10.18
C PRO A 92 -15.28 -1.25 8.95
N GLY A 93 -16.34 -2.02 9.13
CA GLY A 93 -17.19 -2.50 8.04
C GLY A 93 -16.79 -3.91 7.59
N GLY A 94 -16.76 -4.83 8.57
CA GLY A 94 -16.47 -6.25 8.39
C GLY A 94 -17.00 -6.81 7.07
N ALA A 95 -16.10 -7.52 6.40
CA ALA A 95 -16.35 -8.12 5.10
C ALA A 95 -17.64 -8.95 5.13
N ARG A 96 -18.54 -8.59 4.23
CA ARG A 96 -19.68 -9.41 3.81
C ARG A 96 -19.26 -10.89 3.73
N SER A 97 -19.80 -11.73 4.60
CA SER A 97 -19.38 -13.13 4.76
C SER A 97 -19.53 -13.92 3.46
N ASP A 98 -20.51 -13.57 2.63
CA ASP A 98 -20.72 -14.13 1.30
C ASP A 98 -19.49 -13.93 0.39
N LYS A 99 -18.83 -12.77 0.43
CA LYS A 99 -17.61 -12.52 -0.35
C LYS A 99 -16.42 -13.31 0.16
N LEU A 100 -16.29 -13.45 1.48
CA LEU A 100 -15.24 -14.27 2.09
C LEU A 100 -15.41 -15.75 1.74
N LEU A 101 -16.64 -16.26 1.85
CA LEU A 101 -16.97 -17.64 1.49
C LEU A 101 -16.79 -17.89 -0.01
N TYR A 102 -17.12 -16.90 -0.86
CA TYR A 102 -16.85 -16.99 -2.29
C TYR A 102 -15.34 -17.08 -2.59
N GLN A 103 -14.52 -16.25 -1.96
CA GLN A 103 -13.06 -16.34 -2.07
C GLN A 103 -12.52 -17.68 -1.57
N ALA A 104 -13.03 -18.18 -0.44
CA ALA A 104 -12.65 -19.49 0.10
C ALA A 104 -13.00 -20.63 -0.87
N LYS A 105 -14.21 -20.61 -1.45
CA LYS A 105 -14.63 -21.60 -2.46
C LYS A 105 -13.69 -21.63 -3.67
N LEU A 106 -13.34 -20.46 -4.20
CA LEU A 106 -12.41 -20.34 -5.33
C LEU A 106 -10.99 -20.84 -5.01
N ALA A 107 -10.57 -20.75 -3.74
CA ALA A 107 -9.24 -21.16 -3.31
C ALA A 107 -9.15 -22.66 -3.01
N LEU A 108 -10.23 -23.27 -2.52
CA LEU A 108 -10.28 -24.69 -2.12
C LEU A 108 -10.48 -25.64 -3.30
N ASP A 109 -11.19 -25.23 -4.34
CA ASP A 109 -11.40 -26.02 -5.56
C ASP A 109 -10.24 -25.81 -6.55
N GLU A 110 -9.54 -26.88 -6.92
CA GLU A 110 -8.36 -26.82 -7.79
C GLU A 110 -8.69 -26.33 -9.21
N GLU A 111 -9.84 -26.68 -9.76
CA GLU A 111 -10.26 -26.25 -11.10
C GLU A 111 -10.59 -24.76 -11.11
N LEU A 112 -11.30 -24.29 -10.09
CA LEU A 112 -11.63 -22.86 -9.93
C LEU A 112 -10.37 -22.04 -9.64
N ARG A 113 -9.48 -22.55 -8.80
CA ARG A 113 -8.18 -21.92 -8.51
C ARG A 113 -7.37 -21.73 -9.78
N LEU A 114 -7.33 -22.73 -10.67
CA LEU A 114 -6.63 -22.63 -11.94
C LEU A 114 -7.21 -21.55 -12.85
N LYS A 115 -8.54 -21.40 -12.89
CA LYS A 115 -9.22 -20.33 -13.64
C LYS A 115 -8.84 -18.94 -13.11
N VAL A 116 -8.82 -18.77 -11.78
CA VAL A 116 -8.42 -17.50 -11.13
C VAL A 116 -6.97 -17.17 -11.46
N VAL A 117 -6.04 -18.13 -11.31
CA VAL A 117 -4.61 -17.93 -11.60
C VAL A 117 -4.40 -17.53 -13.07
N ARG A 118 -5.10 -18.17 -14.01
CA ARG A 118 -5.03 -17.79 -15.43
C ARG A 118 -5.51 -16.36 -15.67
N LYS A 119 -6.59 -15.94 -15.01
CA LYS A 119 -7.08 -14.56 -15.14
C LYS A 119 -6.12 -13.54 -14.50
N MET A 120 -5.51 -13.87 -13.36
CA MET A 120 -4.47 -13.03 -12.75
C MET A 120 -3.25 -12.87 -13.66
N PHE A 121 -2.82 -13.95 -14.33
CA PHE A 121 -1.74 -13.92 -15.30
C PHE A 121 -2.07 -13.02 -16.49
N GLU A 122 -3.29 -13.15 -17.04
CA GLU A 122 -3.80 -12.33 -18.14
C GLU A 122 -3.82 -10.84 -17.75
N LEU A 123 -4.31 -10.50 -16.55
CA LEU A 123 -4.32 -9.12 -16.07
C LEU A 123 -2.91 -8.56 -15.85
N ARG A 124 -1.95 -9.39 -15.41
CA ARG A 124 -0.57 -8.97 -15.16
C ARG A 124 0.21 -8.69 -16.45
N PHE A 125 0.03 -9.51 -17.49
CA PHE A 125 0.84 -9.45 -18.71
C PHE A 125 0.08 -8.96 -19.95
N GLY A 126 -1.25 -8.83 -19.90
CA GLY A 126 -2.09 -8.43 -21.03
C GLY A 126 -2.25 -9.50 -22.11
N GLU A 127 -1.84 -10.74 -21.85
CA GLU A 127 -1.87 -11.86 -22.80
C GLU A 127 -2.42 -13.13 -22.14
N PRO A 128 -3.09 -14.03 -22.90
CA PRO A 128 -3.66 -15.24 -22.33
C PRO A 128 -2.57 -16.19 -21.81
N ALA A 129 -2.85 -16.85 -20.69
CA ALA A 129 -1.96 -17.85 -20.13
C ALA A 129 -1.87 -19.10 -21.04
N PRO A 130 -0.68 -19.74 -21.14
CA PRO A 130 -0.51 -20.94 -21.95
C PRO A 130 -1.42 -22.08 -21.45
N GLN A 131 -2.08 -22.75 -22.39
CA GLN A 131 -2.99 -23.85 -22.09
C GLN A 131 -2.25 -25.08 -21.56
N LYS A 132 -2.98 -25.94 -20.84
CA LYS A 132 -2.49 -27.22 -20.28
C LYS A 132 -1.28 -27.10 -19.33
N ARG A 133 -1.13 -25.95 -18.66
CA ARG A 133 -0.12 -25.74 -17.62
C ARG A 133 -0.73 -25.77 -16.23
N SER A 134 0.00 -26.36 -15.29
CA SER A 134 -0.33 -26.32 -13.85
C SER A 134 0.01 -24.97 -13.24
N VAL A 135 -0.50 -24.69 -12.03
CA VAL A 135 -0.22 -23.45 -11.30
C VAL A 135 1.28 -23.24 -11.05
N GLU A 136 2.00 -24.31 -10.73
CA GLU A 136 3.45 -24.26 -10.50
C GLU A 136 4.24 -23.91 -11.77
N GLN A 137 3.82 -24.47 -12.91
CA GLN A 137 4.42 -24.15 -14.20
C GLN A 137 4.17 -22.68 -14.57
N LEU A 138 2.96 -22.15 -14.32
CA LEU A 138 2.64 -20.74 -14.54
C LEU A 138 3.49 -19.82 -13.66
N ARG A 139 3.74 -20.20 -12.41
CA ARG A 139 4.66 -19.47 -11.50
C ARG A 139 6.09 -19.42 -12.05
N GLY A 140 6.59 -20.53 -12.62
CA GLY A 140 7.91 -20.57 -13.25
C GLY A 140 8.04 -19.62 -14.44
N ILE A 141 7.01 -19.60 -15.31
CA ILE A 141 6.95 -18.71 -16.47
C ILE A 141 6.90 -17.24 -16.02
N GLU A 142 6.08 -16.93 -15.01
CA GLU A 142 5.99 -15.60 -14.42
C GLU A 142 7.34 -15.13 -13.86
N GLY A 143 8.05 -15.97 -13.11
CA GLY A 143 9.37 -15.65 -12.56
C GLY A 143 10.41 -15.34 -13.64
N ALA A 144 10.44 -16.12 -14.73
CA ALA A 144 11.33 -15.88 -15.86
C ALA A 144 11.03 -14.53 -16.55
N ARG A 145 9.73 -14.22 -16.73
CA ARG A 145 9.30 -12.94 -17.32
C ARG A 145 9.66 -11.76 -16.44
N VAL A 146 9.40 -11.83 -15.13
CA VAL A 146 9.76 -10.78 -14.18
C VAL A 146 11.26 -10.48 -14.24
N ARG A 147 12.12 -11.51 -14.23
CA ARG A 147 13.57 -11.33 -14.38
C ARG A 147 13.93 -10.61 -15.68
N LYS A 148 13.29 -10.98 -16.79
CA LYS A 148 13.48 -10.32 -18.09
C LYS A 148 13.01 -8.86 -18.06
N THR A 149 11.87 -8.56 -17.42
CA THR A 149 11.40 -7.19 -17.23
C THR A 149 12.41 -6.36 -16.43
N TYR A 150 12.93 -6.89 -15.32
CA TYR A 150 13.99 -6.22 -14.56
C TYR A 150 15.29 -6.01 -15.36
N GLN A 151 15.62 -6.87 -16.32
CA GLN A 151 16.78 -6.64 -17.20
C GLN A 151 16.55 -5.51 -18.21
N ILE A 152 15.32 -5.31 -18.67
CA ILE A 152 14.95 -4.29 -19.66
C ILE A 152 14.74 -2.92 -18.99
N LEU A 153 14.29 -2.90 -17.73
CA LEU A 153 14.08 -1.66 -16.99
C LEU A 153 15.42 -0.95 -16.74
N VAL A 154 15.47 0.33 -17.10
CA VAL A 154 16.60 1.20 -16.77
C VAL A 154 16.40 1.70 -15.35
N PHE A 155 17.31 1.32 -14.44
CA PHE A 155 17.28 1.84 -13.08
C PHE A 155 18.23 3.04 -12.92
N PRO A 156 17.89 4.00 -12.04
CA PRO A 156 18.80 5.08 -11.71
C PRO A 156 20.08 4.51 -11.08
N VAL A 157 21.20 5.22 -11.30
CA VAL A 157 22.53 4.82 -10.83
C VAL A 157 22.50 4.56 -9.32
N GLY A 158 23.03 3.41 -8.88
CA GLY A 158 23.15 3.03 -7.46
C GLY A 158 22.04 2.14 -6.88
N THR A 159 21.07 1.71 -7.70
CA THR A 159 19.92 0.89 -7.27
C THR A 159 20.18 -0.63 -7.22
N GLY A 160 21.42 -1.08 -7.39
CA GLY A 160 21.83 -2.46 -7.06
C GLY A 160 21.27 -3.58 -7.95
N ILE A 161 20.51 -3.26 -9.01
CA ILE A 161 20.07 -4.24 -10.01
C ILE A 161 20.89 -4.04 -11.27
N ASN A 162 22.12 -4.57 -11.29
CA ASN A 162 22.79 -4.90 -12.55
C ASN A 162 23.88 -5.98 -12.36
N ARG A 163 23.85 -7.02 -13.19
CA ARG A 163 24.97 -7.97 -13.37
C ARG A 163 25.67 -7.85 -14.72
N SER A 164 25.25 -6.96 -15.63
CA SER A 164 25.78 -6.99 -17.01
C SER A 164 25.82 -5.66 -17.76
N ILE A 165 25.80 -4.50 -17.08
CA ILE A 165 26.16 -3.23 -17.72
C ILE A 165 27.45 -2.71 -17.07
N LEU A 166 28.57 -3.31 -17.49
CA LEU A 166 29.93 -2.83 -17.25
C LEU A 166 30.43 -2.21 -18.55
N SER A 167 29.96 -1.01 -18.90
CA SER A 167 30.58 -0.21 -19.96
C SER A 167 30.19 1.27 -19.91
N SER A 168 30.34 1.90 -18.74
CA SER A 168 30.67 3.33 -18.71
C SER A 168 31.48 3.61 -17.44
N PRO A 169 32.68 4.22 -17.54
CA PRO A 169 33.47 4.56 -16.37
C PRO A 169 32.85 5.79 -15.70
N SER A 170 31.90 5.59 -14.80
CA SER A 170 31.52 6.61 -13.81
C SER A 170 32.28 6.34 -12.50
N PRO A 171 32.79 7.37 -11.80
CA PRO A 171 33.86 7.23 -10.80
C PRO A 171 33.43 6.61 -9.45
N SER A 172 32.27 5.99 -9.35
CA SER A 172 31.82 5.33 -8.13
C SER A 172 31.48 3.86 -8.39
N LYS A 173 32.36 2.96 -7.93
CA LYS A 173 32.09 1.53 -7.84
C LYS A 173 30.81 1.32 -7.01
N CYS A 174 29.68 1.01 -7.66
CA CYS A 174 28.46 0.61 -6.98
C CYS A 174 28.42 -0.92 -6.88
N VAL A 175 28.73 -1.44 -5.69
CA VAL A 175 28.65 -2.88 -5.37
C VAL A 175 27.17 -3.28 -5.20
N PRO A 176 26.71 -4.46 -5.67
CA PRO A 176 25.32 -4.89 -5.51
C PRO A 176 24.97 -5.18 -4.04
N ARG A 177 23.75 -4.81 -3.62
CA ARG A 177 23.20 -5.16 -2.29
C ARG A 177 22.67 -6.60 -2.29
N SER A 178 22.99 -7.37 -1.26
CA SER A 178 22.46 -8.72 -1.03
C SER A 178 21.15 -8.68 -0.23
N TYR A 179 20.38 -9.77 -0.32
CA TYR A 179 19.16 -9.96 0.47
C TYR A 179 19.53 -9.96 1.96
N GLY A 180 19.12 -8.93 2.71
CA GLY A 180 19.47 -8.74 4.13
C GLY A 180 20.32 -7.51 4.43
N ASP A 181 20.77 -6.74 3.43
CA ASP A 181 21.50 -5.50 3.67
C ASP A 181 20.58 -4.44 4.31
N LYS A 182 20.86 -4.08 5.57
CA LYS A 182 20.24 -2.90 6.21
C LYS A 182 20.76 -1.64 5.52
N PRO A 183 19.91 -0.63 5.26
CA PRO A 183 20.39 0.63 4.72
C PRO A 183 21.41 1.22 5.70
N ILE A 184 22.66 1.40 5.26
CA ILE A 184 23.58 2.30 5.95
C ILE A 184 22.92 3.68 5.85
N ALA A 185 22.61 4.28 6.99
CA ALA A 185 22.10 5.64 7.11
C ALA A 185 23.18 6.61 6.60
N ARG A 186 23.35 6.71 5.28
CA ARG A 186 24.04 7.82 4.66
C ARG A 186 22.96 8.89 4.52
N LEU A 187 23.07 9.91 5.37
CA LEU A 187 22.36 11.19 5.28
C LEU A 187 22.52 11.77 3.87
N THR A 188 21.78 11.26 2.89
CA THR A 188 21.41 12.07 1.74
C THR A 188 20.28 12.95 2.25
N MET A 189 20.65 14.17 2.65
CA MET A 189 19.70 15.28 2.73
C MET A 189 19.04 15.41 1.36
N THR A 190 17.93 14.70 1.15
CA THR A 190 16.88 15.23 0.32
C THR A 190 16.24 16.29 1.18
N GLN A 191 16.74 17.52 1.00
CA GLN A 191 16.09 18.69 1.54
C GLN A 191 14.74 18.78 0.83
N THR A 192 13.72 18.10 1.36
CA THR A 192 12.33 18.33 1.00
C THR A 192 11.96 19.68 1.58
N ARG A 193 12.46 20.75 0.96
CA ARG A 193 11.97 22.12 1.14
C ARG A 193 10.57 22.14 0.54
N HIS A 194 9.62 21.61 1.29
CA HIS A 194 8.24 22.07 1.39
C HIS A 194 7.48 21.03 2.22
N ARG A 195 6.97 21.50 3.37
CA ARG A 195 6.05 20.81 4.27
C ARG A 195 4.71 20.62 3.56
N GLU A 196 4.65 19.75 2.56
CA GLU A 196 3.41 19.36 1.90
C GLU A 196 3.13 17.89 2.15
N ILE A 197 1.91 17.63 2.61
CA ILE A 197 1.31 16.29 2.67
C ILE A 197 1.33 15.76 1.23
N VAL A 198 2.14 14.73 0.97
CA VAL A 198 2.16 14.09 -0.35
C VAL A 198 0.88 13.26 -0.48
N PHE A 199 -0.15 13.83 -1.08
CA PHE A 199 -1.32 13.10 -1.55
C PHE A 199 -0.90 12.20 -2.72
N THR A 200 -0.55 10.95 -2.44
CA THR A 200 -0.28 9.96 -3.50
C THR A 200 -1.59 9.47 -4.11
N LYS A 201 -2.09 10.19 -5.12
CA LYS A 201 -3.28 9.79 -5.90
C LYS A 201 -2.99 8.51 -6.69
N VAL A 202 -3.28 7.34 -6.11
CA VAL A 202 -3.27 6.06 -6.83
C VAL A 202 -4.51 6.05 -7.72
N THR A 203 -4.32 6.36 -9.00
CA THR A 203 -5.39 6.39 -10.00
C THR A 203 -5.90 4.96 -10.23
N SER A 204 -7.09 4.64 -9.73
CA SER A 204 -7.83 3.45 -10.10
C SER A 204 -8.35 3.62 -11.53
N ARG A 205 -7.71 2.99 -12.50
CA ARG A 205 -8.31 2.84 -13.84
C ARG A 205 -9.54 1.94 -13.74
N ASN A 206 -10.64 2.43 -14.30
CA ASN A 206 -11.97 1.82 -14.33
C ASN A 206 -11.92 0.31 -14.62
N ILE A 207 -12.44 -0.49 -13.69
CA ILE A 207 -12.80 -1.88 -13.90
C ILE A 207 -14.33 -1.88 -14.01
N GLN A 208 -14.85 -1.85 -15.23
CA GLN A 208 -16.21 -2.30 -15.51
C GLN A 208 -16.14 -3.81 -15.78
N LEU A 209 -16.93 -4.57 -15.00
CA LEU A 209 -17.20 -5.99 -15.23
C LEU A 209 -18.05 -6.17 -16.49
#